data_AF-T1CKP8-F1
#
_entry.id   AF-T1CKP8-F1
#
_cell.length_a   1.000
_cell.length_b   1.000
_cell.length_c   1.000
_cell.angle_alpha   90.00
_cell.angle_beta   90.00
_cell.angle_gamma   90.00
#
_symmetry.space_group_name_H-M   'P 1'
#
loop_
_entity.id
_entity.type
_entity.pdbx_description
1 polymer ?
#
loop_
_entity_poly.entity_id
_entity_poly.type
_entity_poly.pdbx_seq_one_letter_code
_entity_poly.pdbx_strand_id
1 'polypeptide(L)'
;VRELTGFPHIFPTHQGRAAENLLFSTLCRPGAVIPNNMHFDTTQAHVLHNGGRPVNVAGPAAYDPELDAPFKGDVDVPALTRILDREGRENVPLVMVTITNNTGGGQPVSLANLREVSKVTHARDIPLYLDMCRWAENAFFVREREPGLQDWSIQRIGRAFFDLADGATMSAKKDGLV
;
A
#
# COMPACT_ATOMS: atom_id res chain seq x y z
N VAL A 1 4.81 17.99 -1.47
CA VAL A 1 4.74 16.64 -2.10
C VAL A 1 6.14 16.08 -2.34
N ARG A 2 6.95 16.60 -3.26
CA ARG A 2 8.31 16.06 -3.56
C ARG A 2 9.22 15.92 -2.33
N GLU A 3 9.25 16.92 -1.47
CA GLU A 3 10.06 16.89 -0.24
C GLU A 3 9.69 15.71 0.68
N LEU A 4 8.39 15.49 0.84
CA LEU A 4 7.84 14.42 1.67
C LEU A 4 8.03 13.05 1.02
N THR A 5 7.66 12.89 -0.26
CA THR A 5 7.55 11.58 -0.90
C THR A 5 8.79 11.15 -1.67
N GLY A 6 9.69 12.06 -2.01
CA GLY A 6 10.86 11.76 -2.84
C GLY A 6 10.56 11.47 -4.32
N PHE A 7 9.29 11.26 -4.70
CA PHE A 7 8.92 10.90 -6.08
C PHE A 7 9.26 12.02 -7.10
N PRO A 8 9.92 11.68 -8.22
CA PRO A 8 10.36 12.67 -9.22
C PRO A 8 9.23 13.17 -10.13
N HIS A 9 8.13 12.42 -10.23
CA HIS A 9 6.99 12.75 -11.08
C HIS A 9 5.72 12.85 -10.23
N ILE A 10 4.91 13.88 -10.50
CA ILE A 10 3.65 14.13 -9.81
C ILE A 10 2.59 14.39 -10.87
N PHE A 11 1.53 13.59 -10.87
CA PHE A 11 0.39 13.72 -11.76
C PHE A 11 -0.82 14.16 -10.94
N PRO A 12 -1.19 15.45 -10.95
CA PRO A 12 -2.37 15.90 -10.24
C PRO A 12 -3.64 15.32 -10.88
N THR A 13 -4.53 14.83 -10.04
CA THR A 13 -5.86 14.34 -10.45
C THR A 13 -6.93 14.97 -9.58
N HIS A 14 -8.18 14.95 -10.04
CA HIS A 14 -9.26 15.62 -9.31
C HIS A 14 -9.61 14.93 -7.97
N GLN A 15 -9.31 13.63 -7.80
CA GLN A 15 -9.40 12.87 -6.56
C GLN A 15 -8.76 11.47 -6.71
N GLY A 16 -8.64 10.71 -5.61
CA GLY A 16 -7.94 9.41 -5.58
C GLY A 16 -8.36 8.42 -6.67
N ARG A 17 -9.66 8.20 -6.90
CA ARG A 17 -10.13 7.26 -7.93
C ARG A 17 -9.67 7.59 -9.35
N ALA A 18 -9.38 8.86 -9.64
CA ALA A 18 -8.85 9.25 -10.94
C ALA A 18 -7.37 8.90 -11.08
N ALA A 19 -6.61 8.96 -9.99
CA ALA A 19 -5.24 8.44 -9.96
C ALA A 19 -5.23 6.92 -10.11
N GLU A 20 -6.13 6.20 -9.42
CA GLU A 20 -6.31 4.76 -9.57
C GLU A 20 -6.69 4.39 -11.02
N ASN A 21 -7.63 5.13 -11.62
CA ASN A 21 -8.00 4.91 -13.02
C ASN A 21 -6.80 5.04 -13.96
N LEU A 22 -6.02 6.12 -13.84
CA LEU A 22 -4.84 6.35 -14.65
C LEU A 22 -3.80 5.23 -14.45
N LEU A 23 -3.55 4.82 -13.20
CA LEU A 23 -2.61 3.75 -12.88
C LEU A 23 -3.04 2.42 -13.49
N PHE A 24 -4.26 1.96 -13.19
CA PHE A 24 -4.71 0.63 -13.59
C PHE A 24 -5.06 0.54 -15.06
N SER A 25 -5.55 1.59 -15.72
CA SER A 25 -5.71 1.57 -17.18
C SER A 25 -4.38 1.54 -17.94
N THR A 26 -3.29 1.94 -17.29
CA THR A 26 -1.94 1.90 -17.88
C THR A 26 -1.23 0.57 -17.62
N LEU A 27 -1.32 0.04 -16.39
CA LEU A 27 -0.52 -1.10 -15.94
C LEU A 27 -1.30 -2.42 -15.86
N CYS A 28 -2.60 -2.37 -15.64
CA CYS A 28 -3.43 -3.58 -15.54
C CYS A 28 -3.81 -4.06 -16.94
N ARG A 29 -3.84 -5.38 -17.11
CA ARG A 29 -4.28 -6.05 -18.33
C ARG A 29 -5.18 -7.23 -17.97
N PRO A 30 -6.03 -7.71 -18.89
CA PRO A 30 -6.84 -8.91 -18.65
C PRO A 30 -5.96 -10.08 -18.14
N GLY A 31 -6.34 -10.64 -16.99
CA GLY A 31 -5.61 -11.73 -16.34
C GLY A 31 -4.51 -11.29 -15.37
N ALA A 32 -4.15 -10.00 -15.31
CA ALA A 32 -3.19 -9.50 -14.33
C ALA A 32 -3.66 -9.73 -12.89
N VAL A 33 -2.73 -9.95 -11.98
CA VAL A 33 -2.98 -10.15 -10.56
C VAL A 33 -2.42 -8.96 -9.80
N ILE A 34 -3.25 -8.32 -8.98
CA ILE A 34 -2.85 -7.17 -8.18
C ILE A 34 -2.96 -7.56 -6.70
N PRO A 35 -1.84 -7.91 -6.04
CA PRO A 35 -1.82 -8.12 -4.61
C PRO A 35 -1.93 -6.80 -3.84
N ASN A 36 -2.69 -6.78 -2.76
CA ASN A 36 -2.75 -5.69 -1.78
C ASN A 36 -2.98 -6.26 -0.37
N ASN A 37 -2.63 -5.55 0.71
CA ASN A 37 -3.06 -5.98 2.06
C ASN A 37 -4.59 -6.16 2.07
N MET A 38 -5.32 -5.08 1.79
CA MET A 38 -6.71 -5.14 1.36
C MET A 38 -7.01 -3.98 0.41
N HIS A 39 -7.64 -4.29 -0.71
CA HIS A 39 -8.11 -3.28 -1.66
C HIS A 39 -9.25 -2.47 -1.02
N PHE A 40 -9.22 -1.15 -1.23
CA PHE A 40 -10.40 -0.31 -1.05
C PHE A 40 -11.37 -0.48 -2.24
N ASP A 41 -12.65 -0.15 -2.04
CA ASP A 41 -13.72 -0.43 -3.00
C ASP A 41 -13.43 0.13 -4.41
N THR A 42 -12.95 1.37 -4.50
CA THR A 42 -12.64 1.99 -5.81
C THR A 42 -11.40 1.39 -6.45
N THR A 43 -10.38 1.08 -5.64
CA THR A 43 -9.18 0.38 -6.09
C THR A 43 -9.55 -0.97 -6.68
N GLN A 44 -10.35 -1.77 -5.96
CA GLN A 44 -10.83 -3.08 -6.40
C GLN A 44 -11.64 -2.95 -7.70
N ALA A 45 -12.54 -1.97 -7.77
CA ALA A 45 -13.35 -1.72 -8.95
C ALA A 45 -12.48 -1.39 -10.18
N HIS A 46 -11.45 -0.57 -10.05
CA HIS A 46 -10.55 -0.26 -11.16
C HIS A 46 -9.71 -1.45 -11.61
N VAL A 47 -9.27 -2.31 -10.69
CA VAL A 47 -8.58 -3.56 -11.06
C VAL A 47 -9.51 -4.46 -11.87
N LEU A 48 -10.73 -4.71 -11.36
CA LEU A 48 -11.72 -5.57 -12.03
C LEU A 48 -12.17 -5.01 -13.38
N HIS A 49 -12.36 -3.68 -13.47
CA HIS A 49 -12.77 -3.01 -14.70
C HIS A 49 -11.76 -3.21 -15.85
N ASN A 50 -10.47 -3.29 -15.52
CA ASN A 50 -9.40 -3.55 -16.49
C ASN A 50 -9.13 -5.06 -16.71
N GLY A 51 -10.01 -5.93 -16.23
CA GLY A 51 -9.89 -7.39 -16.37
C GLY A 51 -8.84 -8.04 -15.48
N GLY A 52 -8.32 -7.30 -14.50
CA GLY A 52 -7.39 -7.82 -13.50
C GLY A 52 -8.11 -8.54 -12.36
N ARG A 53 -7.33 -9.27 -11.56
CA ARG A 53 -7.76 -10.01 -10.38
C ARG A 53 -7.15 -9.37 -9.12
N PRO A 54 -7.95 -8.66 -8.30
CA PRO A 54 -7.49 -8.16 -7.02
C PRO A 54 -7.32 -9.32 -6.04
N VAL A 55 -6.20 -9.37 -5.33
CA VAL A 55 -5.92 -10.40 -4.32
C VAL A 55 -5.52 -9.74 -3.01
N ASN A 56 -6.32 -9.96 -1.96
CA ASN A 56 -6.02 -9.46 -0.62
C ASN A 56 -5.08 -10.43 0.10
N VAL A 57 -4.01 -9.90 0.70
CA VAL A 57 -2.93 -10.62 1.38
C VAL A 57 -2.64 -10.01 2.75
N ALA A 58 -3.64 -9.50 3.46
CA ALA A 58 -3.47 -9.03 4.83
C ALA A 58 -3.10 -10.18 5.78
N GLY A 59 -2.35 -9.86 6.83
CA GLY A 59 -2.01 -10.78 7.90
C GLY A 59 -3.26 -11.35 8.59
N PRO A 60 -3.17 -12.55 9.21
CA PRO A 60 -4.29 -13.17 9.92
C PRO A 60 -4.95 -12.26 10.98
N ALA A 61 -4.14 -11.42 11.64
CA ALA A 61 -4.63 -10.47 12.65
C ALA A 61 -5.67 -9.48 12.09
N ALA A 62 -5.65 -9.19 10.79
CA ALA A 62 -6.61 -8.30 10.16
C ALA A 62 -8.05 -8.86 10.16
N TYR A 63 -8.20 -10.17 10.32
CA TYR A 63 -9.48 -10.89 10.27
C TYR A 63 -10.03 -11.28 11.64
N ASP A 64 -9.28 -11.01 12.72
CA ASP A 64 -9.72 -11.24 14.09
C ASP A 64 -10.05 -9.89 14.75
N PRO A 65 -11.33 -9.53 14.94
CA PRO A 65 -11.71 -8.25 15.53
C PRO A 65 -11.37 -8.16 17.04
N GLU A 66 -11.25 -9.28 17.74
CA GLU A 66 -11.01 -9.32 19.19
C GLU A 66 -9.52 -9.31 19.54
N LEU A 67 -8.66 -9.68 18.58
CA LEU A 67 -7.22 -9.60 18.76
C LEU A 67 -6.72 -8.15 18.88
N ASP A 68 -6.11 -7.85 20.02
CA ASP A 68 -5.33 -6.62 20.22
C ASP A 68 -3.92 -6.80 19.65
N ALA A 69 -3.65 -6.16 18.51
CA ALA A 69 -2.35 -6.18 17.84
C ALA A 69 -2.03 -4.80 17.27
N PRO A 70 -0.76 -4.36 17.34
CA PRO A 70 -0.39 -2.98 17.02
C PRO A 70 -0.54 -2.62 15.55
N PHE A 71 -0.40 -3.60 14.63
CA PHE A 71 -0.33 -3.41 13.18
C PHE A 71 -1.18 -4.43 12.41
N LYS A 72 -2.51 -4.38 12.60
CA LYS A 72 -3.45 -5.27 11.88
C LYS A 72 -3.60 -4.94 10.39
N GLY A 73 -2.94 -3.88 9.90
CA GLY A 73 -2.88 -3.54 8.48
C GLY A 73 -1.78 -4.28 7.72
N ASP A 74 -0.85 -4.94 8.42
CA ASP A 74 0.32 -5.58 7.84
C ASP A 74 -0.02 -6.62 6.76
N VAL A 75 0.86 -6.73 5.76
CA VAL A 75 0.83 -7.74 4.71
C VAL A 75 1.33 -9.08 5.26
N ASP A 76 0.65 -10.18 4.92
CA ASP A 76 1.17 -11.54 5.05
C ASP A 76 2.26 -11.75 3.99
N VAL A 77 3.51 -11.45 4.35
CA VAL A 77 4.68 -11.57 3.46
C VAL A 77 4.85 -12.99 2.91
N PRO A 78 4.69 -14.08 3.70
CA PRO A 78 4.65 -15.43 3.15
C PRO A 78 3.55 -15.65 2.10
N ALA A 79 2.33 -15.16 2.31
CA ALA A 79 1.25 -15.29 1.33
C ALA A 79 1.52 -14.48 0.07
N LEU A 80 2.01 -13.24 0.21
CA LEU A 80 2.47 -12.43 -0.89
C LEU A 80 3.53 -13.17 -1.70
N THR A 81 4.57 -13.69 -1.04
CA THR A 81 5.67 -14.44 -1.67
C THR A 81 5.14 -15.61 -2.51
N ARG A 82 4.24 -16.43 -1.95
CA ARG A 82 3.61 -17.54 -2.68
C ARG A 82 2.82 -17.09 -3.92
N ILE A 83 2.17 -15.93 -3.86
CA ILE A 83 1.46 -15.36 -5.01
C ILE A 83 2.47 -14.90 -6.07
N LEU A 84 3.50 -14.16 -5.68
CA LEU A 84 4.49 -13.67 -6.64
C LEU A 84 5.25 -14.82 -7.31
N ASP A 85 5.59 -15.87 -6.58
CA ASP A 85 6.28 -17.05 -7.11
C ASP A 85 5.40 -17.88 -8.06
N ARG A 86 4.08 -17.93 -7.79
CA ARG A 86 3.13 -18.67 -8.63
C ARG A 86 2.76 -17.92 -9.90
N GLU A 87 2.48 -16.62 -9.79
CA GLU A 87 1.94 -15.82 -10.88
C GLU A 87 3.06 -15.25 -11.78
N GLY A 88 4.25 -15.03 -11.22
CA GLY A 88 5.36 -14.43 -11.96
C GLY A 88 5.21 -12.92 -12.21
N ARG A 89 6.33 -12.26 -12.49
CA ARG A 89 6.41 -10.81 -12.78
C ARG A 89 5.52 -10.42 -13.95
N GLU A 90 5.40 -11.29 -14.94
CA GLU A 90 4.59 -11.06 -16.13
C GLU A 90 3.10 -10.89 -15.80
N ASN A 91 2.58 -11.60 -14.79
CA ASN A 91 1.18 -11.49 -14.43
C ASN A 91 0.93 -10.52 -13.28
N VAL A 92 1.97 -10.09 -12.55
CA VAL A 92 1.86 -9.12 -11.45
C VAL A 92 2.51 -7.80 -11.86
N PRO A 93 1.74 -6.85 -12.44
CA PRO A 93 2.30 -5.58 -12.90
C PRO A 93 2.72 -4.65 -11.74
N LEU A 94 2.10 -4.81 -10.57
CA LEU A 94 2.47 -4.12 -9.33
C LEU A 94 1.92 -4.87 -8.11
N VAL A 95 2.52 -4.60 -6.95
CA VAL A 95 1.93 -4.86 -5.64
C VAL A 95 1.54 -3.53 -5.02
N MET A 96 0.38 -3.47 -4.38
CA MET A 96 -0.10 -2.28 -3.69
C MET A 96 -0.10 -2.51 -2.17
N VAL A 97 0.09 -1.48 -1.35
CA VAL A 97 -0.15 -1.55 0.09
C VAL A 97 -0.94 -0.32 0.52
N THR A 98 -2.07 -0.55 1.20
CA THR A 98 -2.93 0.53 1.68
C THR A 98 -2.50 0.96 3.09
N ILE A 99 -2.16 2.25 3.26
CA ILE A 99 -1.72 2.84 4.54
C ILE A 99 -2.57 4.06 4.94
N THR A 100 -3.32 4.01 6.04
CA THR A 100 -3.75 2.83 6.83
C THR A 100 -4.67 1.91 6.02
N ASN A 101 -4.74 0.62 6.37
CA ASN A 101 -5.62 -0.34 5.71
C ASN A 101 -7.10 0.00 5.97
N ASN A 102 -7.71 0.75 5.05
CA ASN A 102 -9.08 1.24 5.20
C ASN A 102 -10.09 0.10 5.33
N THR A 103 -10.00 -0.92 4.48
CA THR A 103 -10.93 -2.07 4.46
C THR A 103 -10.80 -2.90 5.74
N GLY A 104 -9.60 -2.98 6.30
CA GLY A 104 -9.33 -3.59 7.61
C GLY A 104 -9.70 -2.72 8.82
N GLY A 105 -10.50 -1.67 8.64
CA GLY A 105 -10.93 -0.78 9.74
C GLY A 105 -9.94 0.34 10.08
N GLY A 106 -9.12 0.78 9.12
CA GLY A 106 -8.13 1.85 9.32
C GLY A 106 -6.90 1.42 10.11
N GLN A 107 -6.55 0.14 10.06
CA GLN A 107 -5.45 -0.42 10.85
C GLN A 107 -4.08 -0.09 10.22
N PRO A 108 -3.06 0.24 11.04
CA PRO A 108 -1.77 0.67 10.53
C PRO A 108 -0.93 -0.50 10.00
N VAL A 109 -0.04 -0.17 9.07
CA VAL A 109 1.06 -1.00 8.58
C VAL A 109 2.35 -0.54 9.26
N SER A 110 3.14 -1.48 9.77
CA SER A 110 4.46 -1.20 10.36
C SER A 110 5.52 -0.90 9.28
N LEU A 111 6.52 -0.10 9.64
CA LEU A 111 7.66 0.16 8.75
C LEU A 111 8.46 -1.13 8.53
N ALA A 112 8.63 -1.95 9.57
CA ALA A 112 9.24 -3.26 9.46
C ALA A 112 8.53 -4.17 8.44
N ASN A 113 7.19 -4.24 8.46
CA ASN A 113 6.44 -5.02 7.48
C ASN A 113 6.63 -4.50 6.05
N LEU A 114 6.55 -3.17 5.86
CA LEU A 114 6.72 -2.60 4.53
C LEU A 114 8.15 -2.81 3.97
N ARG A 115 9.18 -2.82 4.83
CA ARG A 115 10.55 -3.17 4.43
C ARG A 115 10.65 -4.58 3.86
N GLU A 116 10.00 -5.56 4.50
CA GLU A 116 9.97 -6.93 3.99
C GLU A 116 9.17 -7.05 2.69
N VAL A 117 8.03 -6.35 2.58
CA VAL A 117 7.25 -6.30 1.33
C VAL A 117 8.08 -5.70 0.20
N SER A 118 8.75 -4.56 0.43
CA SER A 118 9.64 -3.90 -0.52
C SER A 118 10.75 -4.84 -0.98
N LYS A 119 11.44 -5.51 -0.04
CA LYS A 119 12.46 -6.50 -0.35
C LYS A 119 11.94 -7.66 -1.22
N VAL A 120 10.78 -8.23 -0.88
CA VAL A 120 10.19 -9.38 -1.60
C VAL A 120 9.74 -8.99 -3.01
N THR A 121 9.18 -7.80 -3.18
CA THR A 121 8.69 -7.28 -4.47
C THR A 121 9.85 -6.89 -5.39
N HIS A 122 10.81 -6.11 -4.89
CA HIS A 122 11.98 -5.68 -5.65
C HIS A 122 12.90 -6.85 -6.04
N ALA A 123 13.02 -7.89 -5.21
CA ALA A 123 13.76 -9.11 -5.58
C ALA A 123 13.17 -9.85 -6.80
N ARG A 124 11.95 -9.51 -7.22
CA ARG A 124 11.25 -10.07 -8.40
C ARG A 124 11.01 -9.02 -9.48
N ASP A 125 11.65 -7.86 -9.36
CA ASP A 125 11.47 -6.68 -10.20
C ASP A 125 10.01 -6.16 -10.25
N ILE A 126 9.17 -6.50 -9.27
CA ILE A 126 7.77 -6.06 -9.23
C ILE A 126 7.70 -4.72 -8.48
N PRO A 127 7.13 -3.65 -9.06
CA PRO A 127 7.06 -2.36 -8.40
C PRO A 127 6.04 -2.39 -7.25
N LEU A 128 6.40 -1.70 -6.16
CA LEU A 128 5.57 -1.51 -4.97
C LEU A 128 4.92 -0.13 -5.00
N TYR A 129 3.59 -0.09 -4.97
CA TYR A 129 2.80 1.14 -4.91
C TYR A 129 2.10 1.28 -3.55
N LEU A 130 1.94 2.52 -3.07
CA LEU A 130 1.17 2.81 -1.86
C LEU A 130 -0.18 3.44 -2.22
N ASP A 131 -1.27 2.97 -1.59
CA ASP A 131 -2.40 3.86 -1.35
C ASP A 131 -2.07 4.69 -0.11
N MET A 132 -1.73 5.95 -0.34
CA MET A 132 -1.28 6.88 0.70
C MET A 132 -2.36 7.85 1.17
N CYS A 133 -3.65 7.52 1.00
CA CYS A 133 -4.75 8.38 1.44
C CYS A 133 -4.65 8.80 2.92
N ARG A 134 -4.16 7.91 3.80
CA ARG A 134 -4.07 8.13 5.25
C ARG A 134 -2.65 7.90 5.79
N TRP A 135 -1.66 8.37 5.04
CA TRP A 135 -0.25 8.12 5.36
C TRP A 135 0.18 8.78 6.69
N ALA A 136 -0.38 9.94 7.04
CA ALA A 136 0.00 10.66 8.24
C ALA A 136 -0.57 9.98 9.50
N GLU A 137 -1.80 9.46 9.42
CA GLU A 137 -2.36 8.58 10.45
C GLU A 137 -1.51 7.31 10.62
N ASN A 138 -1.09 6.68 9.51
CA ASN A 138 -0.21 5.51 9.58
C ASN A 138 1.12 5.83 10.26
N ALA A 139 1.75 6.95 9.86
CA ALA A 139 2.99 7.42 10.44
C ALA A 139 2.87 7.76 11.94
N PHE A 140 1.71 8.29 12.36
CA PHE A 140 1.40 8.50 13.78
C PHE A 140 1.40 7.16 14.52
N PHE A 141 0.66 6.15 14.05
CA PHE A 141 0.64 4.85 14.71
C PHE A 141 2.01 4.17 14.75
N VAL A 142 2.80 4.29 13.69
CA VAL A 142 4.18 3.78 13.66
C VAL A 142 5.03 4.45 14.74
N ARG A 143 4.95 5.77 14.89
CA ARG A 143 5.68 6.49 15.95
C ARG A 143 5.28 5.99 17.34
N GLU A 144 3.99 5.85 17.58
CA GLU A 144 3.47 5.47 18.90
C GLU A 144 3.73 3.99 19.25
N ARG A 145 3.70 3.10 18.24
CA ARG A 145 3.63 1.64 18.47
C ARG A 145 4.85 0.87 18.03
N GLU A 146 5.67 1.37 17.10
CA GLU A 146 6.83 0.65 16.60
C GLU A 146 8.08 0.95 17.46
N PRO A 147 8.69 -0.06 18.10
CA PRO A 147 9.84 0.18 18.97
C PRO A 147 11.02 0.83 18.23
N GLY A 148 11.57 1.89 18.81
CA GLY A 148 12.74 2.61 18.29
C GLY A 148 12.42 3.75 17.32
N LEU A 149 11.13 4.02 17.05
CA LEU A 149 10.69 5.09 16.15
C LEU A 149 9.97 6.25 16.87
N GLN A 150 9.87 6.21 18.21
CA GLN A 150 9.16 7.20 19.02
C GLN A 150 9.71 8.62 18.86
N ASP A 151 11.03 8.75 18.70
CA ASP A 151 11.71 10.04 18.51
C ASP A 151 11.69 10.54 17.06
N TRP A 152 11.10 9.77 16.13
CA TRP A 152 11.01 10.18 14.73
C TRP A 152 9.83 11.14 14.53
N SER A 153 10.03 12.16 13.72
CA SER A 153 8.93 13.00 13.27
C SER A 153 8.02 12.23 12.31
N ILE A 154 6.74 12.64 12.23
CA ILE A 154 5.76 12.08 11.29
C ILE A 154 6.27 12.17 9.85
N GLN A 155 6.91 13.29 9.49
CA GLN A 155 7.51 13.49 8.17
C GLN A 155 8.65 12.51 7.90
N ARG A 156 9.50 12.23 8.89
CA ARG A 156 10.60 11.26 8.77
C ARG A 156 10.07 9.84 8.59
N ILE A 157 9.03 9.46 9.33
CA ILE A 157 8.39 8.16 9.18
C ILE A 157 7.72 8.05 7.81
N GLY A 158 6.91 9.04 7.42
CA GLY A 158 6.32 9.09 6.09
C GLY A 158 7.36 8.95 4.99
N ARG A 159 8.47 9.70 5.08
CA ARG A 159 9.58 9.60 4.13
C ARG A 159 10.17 8.19 4.07
N ALA A 160 10.35 7.52 5.21
CA ALA A 160 10.85 6.15 5.24
C ALA A 160 9.88 5.13 4.60
N PHE A 161 8.57 5.36 4.63
CA PHE A 161 7.60 4.57 3.87
C PHE A 161 7.72 4.83 2.37
N PHE A 162 7.81 6.11 1.97
CA PHE A 162 7.88 6.48 0.56
C PHE A 162 9.20 6.05 -0.12
N ASP A 163 10.32 6.05 0.62
CA ASP A 163 11.62 5.57 0.13
C ASP A 163 11.63 4.05 -0.17
N LEU A 164 10.63 3.29 0.29
CA LEU A 164 10.48 1.85 0.04
C LEU A 164 9.60 1.53 -1.17
N ALA A 165 8.89 2.53 -1.72
CA ALA A 165 7.90 2.36 -2.77
C ALA A 165 8.35 3.03 -4.09
N ASP A 166 7.81 2.54 -5.21
CA ASP A 166 8.08 3.02 -6.57
C ASP A 166 7.06 4.07 -7.02
N GLY A 167 5.93 4.17 -6.33
CA GLY A 167 4.91 5.16 -6.57
C GLY A 167 3.80 5.12 -5.54
N ALA A 168 2.85 6.05 -5.66
CA ALA A 168 1.69 6.09 -4.80
C ALA A 168 0.48 6.75 -5.47
N THR A 169 -0.71 6.36 -5.04
CA THR A 169 -1.97 7.05 -5.32
C THR A 169 -2.48 7.70 -4.04
N MET A 170 -3.02 8.92 -4.15
CA MET A 170 -3.54 9.65 -2.98
C MET A 170 -4.89 10.29 -3.31
N SER A 171 -5.87 10.09 -2.43
CA SER A 171 -7.00 11.01 -2.31
C SER A 171 -6.64 12.10 -1.30
N ALA A 172 -6.35 13.31 -1.79
CA ALA A 172 -6.05 14.45 -0.93
C ALA A 172 -7.23 14.90 -0.05
N LYS A 173 -8.44 14.35 -0.27
CA LYS A 173 -9.65 14.65 0.52
C LYS A 173 -9.66 14.04 1.93
N LYS A 174 -8.58 13.40 2.34
CA LYS A 174 -8.38 12.76 3.65
C LYS A 174 -7.34 13.58 4.41
N ASP A 175 -6.17 13.02 4.71
CA ASP A 175 -5.07 13.71 5.41
C ASP A 175 -4.60 15.00 4.73
N GLY A 176 -4.95 15.24 3.46
CA GLY A 176 -4.63 16.48 2.75
C GLY A 176 -5.58 17.66 3.02
N LEU A 177 -6.65 17.48 3.78
CA LEU A 177 -7.64 18.52 4.13
C LEU A 177 -7.78 18.75 5.65
N VAL A 178 -7.03 18.02 6.48
CA VAL A 178 -7.11 18.11 7.95
C VAL A 178 -5.96 18.96 8.49
#